data_AF-A0A7J6BB18-F1
#
_entry.id   AF-A0A7J6BB18-F1
#
_cell.length_a   1.000
_cell.length_b   1.000
_cell.length_c   1.000
_cell.angle_alpha   90.00
_cell.angle_beta   90.00
_cell.angle_gamma   90.00
#
_symmetry.space_group_name_H-M   'P 1'
#
loop_
_entity.id
_entity.type
_entity.pdbx_description
1 polymer ?
#
loop_
_entity_poly.entity_id
_entity_poly.type
_entity_poly.pdbx_seq_one_letter_code
_entity_poly.pdbx_strand_id
1 'polypeptide(L)'
;MRHASADNEPVKNSSLIMTALFKICNHCERLSKKDMGVRIPRPLGNGPSRFIPEKEILQVSKMDTRTQAIFEDAFSLGRLDNICLVMGFHPQYLDCFLRTQHYLLQMDGPLSRHYRHYIGIMAAARHQCSYLVNLHVNDFLQVGGDPKWLNGLDGAPQKLRALGELNKILAHRPWLLTKTHIENLLKAEEHSWSLAELIHAVVLLTHYHSLASFTFGCGITPDIHAEGGHTFRPPSVSGYCMCDIANGNGALDDVLGNQLEMEMESGEVEVLMERMKQLQECRDEEEASQEEMATRFEREKTESMLVTTAEDEECVPSRDVSRHFEDPSYGYQDFSRRGEHVPTFRVQDYSWEDHGFSLVNRLYPDVGQLLDEKFQIVYNLTYNTMATHQGVDTSMLRRAIWNYIHCMFGIRYDDYDYGEINELLDCSFKVYIKTMVCSPEKTTKRMYESFWRQFQHSEKVHVNLLLMEARMQAELLYALRAITRYMT
;
A
#
# COMPACT_ATOMS: atom_id res chain seq x y z
N MET A 1 9.69 -16.13 -93.57
CA MET A 1 10.94 -16.90 -93.31
C MET A 1 10.62 -17.97 -92.27
N ARG A 2 11.00 -19.22 -92.54
CA ARG A 2 10.91 -20.38 -91.63
C ARG A 2 12.10 -20.41 -90.65
N HIS A 3 11.99 -21.31 -89.65
CA HIS A 3 12.99 -21.84 -88.69
C HIS A 3 13.02 -21.11 -87.32
N ALA A 4 12.71 -21.68 -86.14
CA ALA A 4 12.87 -23.00 -85.48
C ALA A 4 14.09 -23.07 -84.51
N SER A 5 13.85 -23.69 -83.32
CA SER A 5 14.79 -24.27 -82.33
C SER A 5 15.69 -23.35 -81.50
N ALA A 6 16.16 -23.66 -80.28
CA ALA A 6 15.80 -24.58 -79.17
C ALA A 6 16.83 -24.34 -78.03
N ASP A 7 16.42 -24.59 -76.77
CA ASP A 7 17.15 -25.15 -75.61
C ASP A 7 18.61 -24.78 -75.23
N ASN A 8 18.85 -24.49 -73.94
CA ASN A 8 19.35 -25.49 -72.96
C ASN A 8 19.67 -24.90 -71.55
N GLU A 9 19.12 -25.54 -70.51
CA GLU A 9 19.54 -25.56 -69.08
C GLU A 9 20.91 -26.30 -68.89
N PRO A 10 21.64 -26.35 -67.73
CA PRO A 10 21.12 -26.51 -66.34
C PRO A 10 21.94 -26.01 -65.10
N VAL A 11 21.26 -26.02 -63.93
CA VAL A 11 21.70 -26.40 -62.55
C VAL A 11 22.77 -25.58 -61.78
N LYS A 12 22.38 -25.06 -60.60
CA LYS A 12 22.92 -25.49 -59.28
C LYS A 12 22.07 -25.03 -58.09
N ASN A 13 21.50 -26.00 -57.38
CA ASN A 13 21.04 -25.89 -56.01
C ASN A 13 22.19 -25.45 -55.09
N SER A 14 21.94 -24.46 -54.23
CA SER A 14 22.68 -24.32 -52.96
C SER A 14 21.69 -23.96 -51.86
N SER A 15 21.32 -25.00 -51.11
CA SER A 15 20.92 -25.00 -49.69
C SER A 15 20.69 -23.64 -49.02
N LEU A 16 19.42 -23.37 -48.66
CA LEU A 16 19.08 -22.48 -47.55
C LEU A 16 19.66 -23.05 -46.25
N ILE A 17 20.83 -22.54 -45.84
CA ILE A 17 21.32 -22.67 -44.47
C ILE A 17 20.86 -21.40 -43.72
N MET A 18 19.98 -21.65 -42.77
CA MET A 18 19.47 -20.71 -41.78
C MET A 18 20.61 -20.16 -40.92
N THR A 19 20.92 -18.86 -41.01
CA THR A 19 21.58 -18.14 -39.90
C THR A 19 21.40 -16.62 -40.00
N ALA A 20 20.80 -16.07 -38.93
CA ALA A 20 20.86 -14.68 -38.45
C ALA A 20 20.24 -13.57 -39.32
N LEU A 21 18.93 -13.36 -39.18
CA LEU A 21 18.27 -12.10 -39.53
C LEU A 21 18.01 -11.26 -38.27
N PHE A 22 18.91 -10.31 -38.02
CA PHE A 22 18.69 -9.17 -37.13
C PHE A 22 17.90 -8.09 -37.90
N LYS A 23 16.83 -7.54 -37.33
CA LYS A 23 16.16 -6.34 -37.88
C LYS A 23 16.35 -5.17 -36.91
N ILE A 24 17.45 -4.45 -37.07
CA ILE A 24 17.59 -3.10 -36.51
C ILE A 24 17.05 -2.14 -37.57
N CYS A 25 16.16 -1.23 -37.19
CA CYS A 25 15.68 -0.18 -38.10
C CYS A 25 16.82 0.79 -38.45
N ASN A 26 16.86 1.29 -39.69
CA ASN A 26 17.90 2.21 -40.20
C ASN A 26 18.11 3.47 -39.32
N HIS A 27 17.10 3.88 -38.54
CA HIS A 27 17.21 4.98 -37.58
C HIS A 27 18.03 4.60 -36.34
N CYS A 28 17.81 3.40 -35.79
CA CYS A 28 18.57 2.88 -34.65
C CYS A 28 20.01 2.51 -35.04
N GLU A 29 20.22 2.04 -36.27
CA GLU A 29 21.56 1.79 -36.80
C GLU A 29 22.38 3.09 -36.94
N ARG A 30 21.72 4.22 -37.21
CA ARG A 30 22.35 5.55 -37.25
C ARG A 30 22.66 6.12 -35.87
N LEU A 31 21.80 5.86 -34.87
CA LEU A 31 22.04 6.30 -33.48
C LEU A 31 23.14 5.47 -32.79
N SER A 32 23.24 4.17 -33.08
CA SER A 32 24.32 3.32 -32.57
C SER A 32 25.72 3.73 -33.07
N LYS A 33 25.80 4.47 -34.18
CA LYS A 33 27.07 4.97 -34.74
C LYS A 33 27.52 6.31 -34.15
N LYS A 34 26.74 6.92 -33.24
CA LYS A 34 27.13 8.08 -32.45
C LYS A 34 27.19 7.69 -30.97
N ASP A 35 28.26 7.00 -30.60
CA ASP A 35 28.55 6.70 -29.21
C ASP A 35 28.96 8.00 -28.49
N MET A 36 27.99 8.71 -27.92
CA MET A 36 28.22 9.94 -27.14
C MET A 36 28.68 9.63 -25.71
N GLY A 37 28.92 8.37 -25.33
CA GLY A 37 29.40 7.99 -23.99
C GLY A 37 28.44 8.30 -22.83
N VAL A 38 27.24 8.84 -23.11
CA VAL A 38 26.23 9.17 -22.11
C VAL A 38 25.35 7.95 -21.84
N ARG A 39 25.42 7.41 -20.62
CA ARG A 39 24.53 6.33 -20.17
C ARG A 39 23.15 6.91 -19.85
N ILE A 40 22.15 6.61 -20.68
CA ILE A 40 20.76 7.04 -20.45
C ILE A 40 20.12 6.10 -19.40
N PRO A 41 19.60 6.63 -18.28
CA PRO A 41 18.81 5.85 -17.32
C PRO A 41 17.55 5.30 -18.00
N ARG A 42 17.28 4.01 -17.86
CA ARG A 42 16.07 3.35 -18.38
C ARG A 42 15.19 2.90 -17.22
N PRO A 43 13.87 3.14 -17.24
CA PRO A 43 12.98 2.68 -16.18
C PRO A 43 13.04 1.15 -16.01
N LEU A 44 13.03 0.69 -14.76
CA LEU A 44 13.01 -0.75 -14.42
C LEU A 44 11.60 -1.35 -14.39
N GLY A 45 10.55 -0.52 -14.35
CA GLY A 45 9.15 -0.93 -14.38
C GLY A 45 8.37 -0.19 -15.46
N ASN A 46 7.27 -0.81 -15.90
CA ASN A 46 6.33 -0.23 -16.86
C ASN A 46 5.15 0.37 -16.07
N GLY A 47 5.20 1.69 -15.82
CA GLY A 47 4.16 2.42 -15.10
C GLY A 47 4.31 2.45 -13.56
N PRO A 48 3.32 3.02 -12.85
CA PRO A 48 3.38 3.32 -11.41
C PRO A 48 3.16 2.09 -10.49
N SER A 49 2.76 0.94 -11.03
CA SER A 49 2.52 -0.29 -10.27
C SER A 49 3.07 -1.50 -11.03
N ARG A 50 3.68 -2.44 -10.30
CA ARG A 50 4.12 -3.74 -10.81
C ARG A 50 2.99 -4.78 -10.86
N PHE A 51 1.86 -4.48 -10.23
CA PHE A 51 0.69 -5.37 -10.12
C PHE A 51 -0.39 -5.02 -11.14
N ILE A 52 -0.56 -3.74 -11.47
CA ILE A 52 -1.59 -3.26 -12.38
C ILE A 52 -0.98 -3.03 -13.77
N PRO A 53 -1.57 -3.59 -14.86
CA PRO A 53 -1.12 -3.34 -16.21
C PRO A 53 -1.14 -1.84 -16.56
N GLU A 54 -0.10 -1.33 -17.22
CA GLU A 54 0.04 0.09 -17.59
C GLU A 54 -1.15 0.62 -18.41
N LYS A 55 -1.75 -0.22 -19.26
CA LYS A 55 -2.93 0.12 -20.05
C LYS A 55 -4.19 0.39 -19.21
N GLU A 56 -4.24 -0.15 -18.00
CA GLU A 56 -5.34 0.02 -17.04
C GLU A 56 -5.04 1.10 -16.00
N ILE A 57 -3.79 1.55 -15.90
CA ILE A 57 -3.44 2.75 -15.15
C ILE A 57 -4.08 3.97 -15.82
N LEU A 58 -4.61 4.86 -14.97
CA LEU A 58 -5.31 6.05 -15.41
C LEU A 58 -4.46 6.95 -16.29
N GLN A 59 -5.00 7.28 -17.47
CA GLN A 59 -4.44 8.31 -18.32
C GLN A 59 -5.02 9.65 -17.87
N VAL A 60 -4.22 10.46 -17.16
CA VAL A 60 -4.64 11.77 -16.59
C VAL A 60 -5.35 12.66 -17.64
N SER A 61 -4.90 12.62 -18.90
CA SER A 61 -5.49 13.38 -20.01
C SER A 61 -6.91 12.95 -20.42
N LYS A 62 -7.37 11.78 -19.98
CA LYS A 62 -8.71 11.23 -20.27
C LYS A 62 -9.66 11.27 -19.07
N MET A 63 -9.22 11.81 -17.93
CA MET A 63 -10.03 11.89 -16.72
C MET A 63 -11.01 13.06 -16.79
N ASP A 64 -12.01 13.06 -15.91
CA ASP A 64 -12.93 14.19 -15.77
C ASP A 64 -12.20 15.44 -15.23
N THR A 65 -12.82 16.61 -15.42
CA THR A 65 -12.23 17.91 -15.10
C THR A 65 -11.90 18.07 -13.61
N ARG A 66 -12.68 17.46 -12.71
CA ARG A 66 -12.41 17.52 -11.27
C ARG A 66 -11.16 16.72 -10.93
N THR A 67 -11.04 15.51 -11.47
CA THR A 67 -9.87 14.68 -11.22
C THR A 67 -8.60 15.28 -11.84
N GLN A 68 -8.70 15.90 -13.02
CA GLN A 68 -7.59 16.65 -13.60
C GLN A 68 -7.12 17.79 -12.68
N ALA A 69 -8.04 18.57 -12.11
CA ALA A 69 -7.69 19.64 -11.18
C ALA A 69 -6.95 19.12 -9.94
N ILE A 70 -7.37 17.98 -9.37
CA ILE A 70 -6.67 17.34 -8.24
C ILE A 70 -5.22 17.00 -8.62
N PHE A 71 -4.99 16.46 -9.82
CA PHE A 71 -3.65 16.15 -10.30
C PHE A 71 -2.81 17.39 -10.61
N GLU A 72 -3.42 18.44 -11.14
CA GLU A 72 -2.76 19.74 -11.37
C GLU A 72 -2.33 20.39 -10.05
N ASP A 73 -3.17 20.33 -9.03
CA ASP A 73 -2.86 20.81 -7.68
C ASP A 73 -1.74 19.96 -7.05
N ALA A 74 -1.82 18.62 -7.16
CA ALA A 74 -0.77 17.71 -6.69
C ALA A 74 0.58 17.98 -7.37
N PHE A 75 0.56 18.21 -8.68
CA PHE A 75 1.76 18.56 -9.46
C PHE A 75 2.34 19.90 -9.01
N SER A 76 1.48 20.92 -8.80
CA SER A 76 1.89 22.24 -8.32
C SER A 76 2.51 22.18 -6.92
N LEU A 77 2.10 21.21 -6.10
CA LEU A 77 2.69 20.92 -4.78
C LEU A 77 3.95 20.06 -4.85
N GLY A 78 4.41 19.65 -6.04
CA GLY A 78 5.57 18.78 -6.23
C GLY A 78 5.35 17.34 -5.78
N ARG A 79 4.10 16.87 -5.73
CA ARG A 79 3.68 15.59 -5.13
C ARG A 79 3.10 14.57 -6.12
N LEU A 80 3.34 14.74 -7.42
CA LEU A 80 2.85 13.77 -8.42
C LEU A 80 3.75 12.52 -8.47
N ASP A 81 3.66 11.69 -7.44
CA ASP A 81 4.37 10.42 -7.34
C ASP A 81 3.51 9.22 -7.80
N ASN A 82 4.12 8.04 -7.89
CA ASN A 82 3.42 6.82 -8.30
C ASN A 82 2.30 6.40 -7.32
N ILE A 83 2.38 6.78 -6.04
CA ILE A 83 1.29 6.57 -5.07
C ILE A 83 0.06 7.38 -5.50
N CYS A 84 0.24 8.67 -5.81
CA CYS A 84 -0.85 9.55 -6.24
C CYS A 84 -1.50 9.07 -7.54
N LEU A 85 -0.70 8.58 -8.50
CA LEU A 85 -1.22 8.02 -9.75
C LEU A 85 -2.12 6.80 -9.51
N VAL A 86 -1.76 5.92 -8.58
CA VAL A 86 -2.59 4.75 -8.24
C VAL A 86 -3.79 5.14 -7.37
N MET A 87 -3.63 6.04 -6.39
CA MET A 87 -4.76 6.56 -5.62
C MET A 87 -5.78 7.31 -6.50
N GLY A 88 -5.37 7.77 -7.69
CA GLY A 88 -6.21 8.38 -8.71
C GLY A 88 -7.43 7.55 -9.12
N PHE A 89 -7.43 6.21 -8.93
CA PHE A 89 -8.63 5.39 -9.14
C PHE A 89 -9.81 5.86 -8.28
N HIS A 90 -9.53 6.55 -7.17
CA HIS A 90 -10.51 7.06 -6.23
C HIS A 90 -10.26 8.55 -5.92
N PRO A 91 -10.64 9.47 -6.83
CA PRO A 91 -10.31 10.90 -6.73
C PRO A 91 -10.81 11.57 -5.44
N GLN A 92 -11.97 11.15 -4.93
CA GLN A 92 -12.51 11.66 -3.67
C GLN A 92 -11.59 11.35 -2.48
N TYR A 93 -10.97 10.16 -2.47
CA TYR A 93 -10.01 9.80 -1.44
C TYR A 93 -8.65 10.47 -1.68
N LEU A 94 -8.18 10.53 -2.94
CA LEU A 94 -6.93 11.20 -3.29
C LEU A 94 -6.91 12.67 -2.81
N ASP A 95 -8.02 13.39 -2.99
CA ASP A 95 -8.14 14.79 -2.55
C ASP A 95 -7.93 14.95 -1.03
N CYS A 96 -8.65 14.18 -0.20
CA CYS A 96 -8.48 14.26 1.25
C CYS A 96 -7.11 13.76 1.71
N PHE A 97 -6.54 12.76 1.02
CA PHE A 97 -5.18 12.26 1.28
C PHE A 97 -4.13 13.36 1.05
N LEU A 98 -4.17 14.04 -0.10
CA LEU A 98 -3.23 15.11 -0.45
C LEU A 98 -3.33 16.29 0.52
N ARG A 99 -4.54 16.71 0.87
CA ARG A 99 -4.78 17.74 1.89
C ARG A 99 -4.17 17.38 3.24
N THR A 100 -4.40 16.14 3.69
CA THR A 100 -3.84 15.62 4.95
C THR A 100 -2.31 15.61 4.90
N GLN A 101 -1.72 15.09 3.82
CA GLN A 101 -0.27 15.03 3.67
C GLN A 101 0.37 16.42 3.61
N HIS A 102 -0.26 17.36 2.92
CA HIS A 102 0.18 18.76 2.88
C HIS A 102 0.19 19.38 4.28
N TYR A 103 -0.89 19.20 5.04
CA TYR A 103 -0.96 19.70 6.42
C TYR A 103 0.12 19.08 7.30
N LEU A 104 0.25 17.75 7.25
CA LEU A 104 1.20 17.02 8.10
C LEU A 104 2.64 17.42 7.84
N LEU A 105 3.05 17.63 6.58
CA LEU A 105 4.46 17.83 6.22
C LEU A 105 4.86 19.30 5.98
N GLN A 106 3.96 20.13 5.43
CA GLN A 106 4.32 21.46 4.92
C GLN A 106 3.82 22.61 5.80
N MET A 107 2.62 22.49 6.35
CA MET A 107 2.02 23.54 7.18
C MET A 107 2.73 23.72 8.52
N ASP A 108 2.58 24.88 9.15
CA ASP A 108 3.12 25.10 10.49
C ASP A 108 2.50 24.13 11.50
N GLY A 109 3.31 23.62 12.42
CA GLY A 109 2.90 22.59 13.36
C GLY A 109 3.95 22.35 14.45
N PRO A 110 3.67 21.48 15.44
CA PRO A 110 4.52 21.28 16.61
C PRO A 110 5.96 20.88 16.29
N LEU A 111 6.17 20.11 15.21
CA LEU A 111 7.47 19.63 14.78
C LEU A 111 8.03 20.45 13.62
N SER A 112 9.36 20.60 13.56
CA SER A 112 10.04 21.18 12.40
C SER A 112 9.97 20.25 11.18
N ARG A 113 9.98 20.80 9.96
CA ARG A 113 9.83 20.00 8.73
C ARG A 113 10.83 18.84 8.62
N HIS A 114 12.10 19.07 8.94
CA HIS A 114 13.13 18.01 8.91
C HIS A 114 12.87 16.92 9.96
N TYR A 115 12.33 17.24 11.15
CA TYR A 115 11.89 16.21 12.11
C TYR A 115 10.77 15.36 11.52
N ARG A 116 9.79 15.99 10.86
CA ARG A 116 8.64 15.28 10.27
C ARG A 116 9.06 14.29 9.20
N HIS A 117 9.94 14.70 8.27
CA HIS A 117 10.46 13.77 7.26
C HIS A 117 11.32 12.66 7.88
N TYR A 118 12.15 12.97 8.89
CA TYR A 118 12.92 11.92 9.56
C TYR A 118 12.05 10.91 10.31
N ILE A 119 10.95 11.35 10.94
CA ILE A 119 9.94 10.45 11.53
C ILE A 119 9.31 9.57 10.43
N GLY A 120 9.01 10.15 9.26
CA GLY A 120 8.57 9.38 8.09
C GLY A 120 9.56 8.30 7.66
N ILE A 121 10.86 8.59 7.64
CA ILE A 121 11.93 7.61 7.39
C ILE A 121 11.87 6.48 8.44
N MET A 122 11.84 6.84 9.73
CA MET A 122 11.81 5.87 10.83
C MET A 122 10.59 4.94 10.76
N ALA A 123 9.41 5.49 10.43
CA ALA A 123 8.17 4.75 10.30
C ALA A 123 8.21 3.79 9.10
N ALA A 124 8.51 4.30 7.91
CA ALA A 124 8.58 3.51 6.68
C ALA A 124 9.63 2.39 6.76
N ALA A 125 10.74 2.63 7.47
CA ALA A 125 11.80 1.66 7.64
C ALA A 125 11.36 0.44 8.48
N ARG A 126 10.35 0.56 9.36
CA ARG A 126 9.80 -0.58 10.14
C ARG A 126 9.26 -1.72 9.26
N HIS A 127 8.84 -1.39 8.04
CA HIS A 127 8.35 -2.31 7.03
C HIS A 127 9.31 -2.43 5.84
N GLN A 128 10.55 -1.98 5.99
CA GLN A 128 11.55 -2.00 4.94
C GLN A 128 11.09 -1.33 3.63
N CYS A 129 10.22 -0.33 3.73
CA CYS A 129 9.62 0.32 2.58
C CYS A 129 10.61 1.32 1.95
N SER A 130 11.51 0.82 1.10
CA SER A 130 12.55 1.63 0.45
C SER A 130 11.98 2.79 -0.36
N TYR A 131 10.81 2.62 -0.98
CA TYR A 131 10.09 3.68 -1.71
C TYR A 131 9.86 4.91 -0.82
N LEU A 132 9.18 4.72 0.32
CA LEU A 132 8.85 5.80 1.25
C LEU A 132 10.09 6.33 1.97
N VAL A 133 11.03 5.45 2.34
CA VAL A 133 12.32 5.88 2.92
C VAL A 133 13.03 6.85 1.96
N ASN A 134 13.18 6.48 0.68
CA ASN A 134 13.84 7.34 -0.30
C ASN A 134 13.09 8.64 -0.55
N LEU A 135 11.75 8.60 -0.60
CA LEU A 135 10.91 9.79 -0.70
C LEU A 135 11.20 10.76 0.44
N HIS A 136 11.21 10.28 1.68
CA HIS A 136 11.48 11.13 2.84
C HIS A 136 12.94 11.54 2.98
N VAL A 137 13.90 10.73 2.55
CA VAL A 137 15.33 11.11 2.52
C VAL A 137 15.53 12.32 1.60
N ASN A 138 14.93 12.29 0.41
CA ASN A 138 15.01 13.39 -0.54
C ASN A 138 14.39 14.66 0.04
N ASP A 139 13.17 14.58 0.56
CA ASP A 139 12.48 15.72 1.16
C ASP A 139 13.22 16.26 2.40
N PHE A 140 13.73 15.38 3.26
CA PHE A 140 14.50 15.73 4.45
C PHE A 140 15.71 16.60 4.10
N LEU A 141 16.45 16.22 3.06
CA LEU A 141 17.59 16.99 2.56
C LEU A 141 17.16 18.32 1.93
N GLN A 142 16.06 18.33 1.17
CA GLN A 142 15.52 19.55 0.56
C GLN A 142 15.11 20.60 1.59
N VAL A 143 14.55 20.19 2.73
CA VAL A 143 14.17 21.10 3.82
C VAL A 143 15.33 21.43 4.77
N GLY A 144 16.57 21.06 4.42
CA GLY A 144 17.79 21.42 5.15
C GLY A 144 18.11 20.51 6.35
N GLY A 145 17.62 19.28 6.35
CA GLY A 145 17.97 18.28 7.37
C GLY A 145 19.47 17.93 7.35
N ASP A 146 20.05 17.66 8.52
CA ASP A 146 21.47 17.30 8.65
C ASP A 146 21.72 15.90 8.05
N PRO A 147 22.53 15.78 6.98
CA PRO A 147 22.82 14.49 6.35
C PRO A 147 23.42 13.45 7.31
N LYS A 148 24.02 13.87 8.43
CA LYS A 148 24.58 12.94 9.43
C LYS A 148 23.51 12.02 10.03
N TRP A 149 22.26 12.46 10.11
CA TRP A 149 21.16 11.65 10.64
C TRP A 149 20.85 10.45 9.74
N LEU A 150 21.23 10.52 8.45
CA LEU A 150 21.00 9.47 7.47
C LEU A 150 22.05 8.35 7.54
N ASN A 151 23.13 8.52 8.30
CA ASN A 151 24.14 7.48 8.52
C ASN A 151 23.66 6.36 9.46
N GLY A 152 22.53 6.57 10.13
CA GLY A 152 21.90 5.64 11.06
C GLY A 152 21.32 6.37 12.26
N LEU A 153 20.55 5.67 13.10
CA LEU A 153 19.90 6.26 14.29
C LEU A 153 20.89 6.95 15.24
N ASP A 154 22.12 6.46 15.36
CA ASP A 154 23.17 7.08 16.18
C ASP A 154 23.50 8.51 15.74
N GLY A 155 23.31 8.83 14.45
CA GLY A 155 23.49 10.17 13.90
C GLY A 155 22.34 11.13 14.20
N ALA A 156 21.18 10.63 14.65
CA ALA A 156 20.01 11.44 14.94
C ALA A 156 19.99 11.98 16.39
N PRO A 157 19.27 13.10 16.64
CA PRO A 157 19.06 13.64 17.98
C PRO A 157 18.47 12.61 18.93
N GLN A 158 18.88 12.65 20.19
CA GLN A 158 18.39 11.75 21.23
C GLN A 158 16.86 11.81 21.40
N LYS A 159 16.25 13.00 21.20
CA LYS A 159 14.80 13.17 21.19
C LYS A 159 14.11 12.26 20.16
N LEU A 160 14.65 12.16 18.94
CA LEU A 160 14.13 11.29 17.88
C LEU A 160 14.43 9.81 18.14
N ARG A 161 15.64 9.48 18.64
CA ARG A 161 15.96 8.10 19.03
C ARG A 161 15.01 7.54 20.10
N ALA A 162 14.64 8.36 21.08
CA ALA A 162 13.70 7.96 22.13
C ALA A 162 12.32 7.54 21.57
N LEU A 163 11.94 8.02 20.38
CA LEU A 163 10.71 7.65 19.70
C LEU A 163 10.75 6.20 19.13
N GLY A 164 11.92 5.58 19.04
CA GLY A 164 12.12 4.24 18.46
C GLY A 164 11.28 3.14 19.12
N GLU A 165 11.15 3.17 20.45
CA GLU A 165 10.33 2.20 21.19
C GLU A 165 8.84 2.33 20.84
N LEU A 166 8.33 3.58 20.81
CA LEU A 166 6.95 3.86 20.41
C LEU A 166 6.71 3.42 18.96
N ASN A 167 7.63 3.76 18.06
CA ASN A 167 7.57 3.43 16.64
C ASN A 167 7.44 1.91 16.41
N LYS A 168 8.33 1.10 17.00
CA LYS A 168 8.29 -0.36 16.79
C LYS A 168 7.03 -1.00 17.36
N ILE A 169 6.52 -0.51 18.51
CA ILE A 169 5.30 -1.02 19.12
C ILE A 169 4.10 -0.69 18.24
N LEU A 170 3.97 0.56 17.78
CA LEU A 170 2.87 0.98 16.91
C LEU A 170 2.83 0.20 15.60
N ALA A 171 3.98 0.04 14.94
CA ALA A 171 4.06 -0.62 13.64
C ALA A 171 3.66 -2.11 13.67
N HIS A 172 3.83 -2.79 14.80
CA HIS A 172 3.78 -4.25 14.83
C HIS A 172 2.85 -4.86 15.88
N ARG A 173 2.75 -4.23 17.07
CA ARG A 173 1.98 -4.75 18.21
C ARG A 173 1.41 -3.59 19.04
N PRO A 174 0.54 -2.74 18.45
CA PRO A 174 0.09 -1.50 19.08
C PRO A 174 -0.64 -1.72 20.42
N TRP A 175 -1.22 -2.91 20.63
CA TRP A 175 -1.86 -3.29 21.89
C TRP A 175 -0.92 -3.42 23.09
N LEU A 176 0.39 -3.56 22.88
CA LEU A 176 1.39 -3.57 23.95
C LEU A 176 1.74 -2.15 24.44
N LEU A 177 1.21 -1.13 23.78
CA LEU A 177 1.46 0.24 24.19
C LEU A 177 0.76 0.56 25.53
N THR A 178 1.51 1.17 26.42
CA THR A 178 1.08 1.48 27.79
C THR A 178 1.39 2.93 28.15
N LYS A 179 0.79 3.43 29.23
CA LYS A 179 1.10 4.78 29.74
C LYS A 179 2.58 4.98 30.08
N THR A 180 3.31 3.94 30.47
CA THR A 180 4.74 4.06 30.81
C THR A 180 5.59 4.43 29.61
N HIS A 181 5.24 3.94 28.42
CA HIS A 181 5.89 4.36 27.18
C HIS A 181 5.68 5.85 26.91
N ILE A 182 4.47 6.37 27.19
CA ILE A 182 4.14 7.79 27.07
C ILE A 182 4.91 8.62 28.12
N GLU A 183 4.94 8.16 29.37
CA GLU A 183 5.68 8.79 30.47
C GLU A 183 7.16 8.97 30.14
N ASN A 184 7.81 7.95 29.57
CA ASN A 184 9.22 7.98 29.23
C ASN A 184 9.56 9.06 28.18
N LEU A 185 8.63 9.36 27.27
CA LEU A 185 8.81 10.41 26.25
C LEU A 185 8.59 11.82 26.82
N LEU A 186 7.61 11.97 27.70
CA LEU A 186 7.19 13.28 28.23
C LEU A 186 8.02 13.73 29.45
N LYS A 187 8.61 12.79 30.21
CA LYS A 187 9.44 13.08 31.39
C LYS A 187 10.95 13.06 31.12
N ALA A 188 11.38 12.97 29.86
CA ALA A 188 12.80 13.08 29.54
C ALA A 188 13.31 14.50 29.86
N GLU A 189 14.34 14.64 30.68
CA GLU A 189 14.78 15.95 31.21
C GLU A 189 15.14 16.94 30.09
N GLU A 190 16.25 16.71 29.38
CA GLU A 190 16.79 17.64 28.38
C GLU A 190 16.09 17.55 27.00
N HIS A 191 15.42 16.43 26.73
CA HIS A 191 14.88 16.07 25.41
C HIS A 191 13.42 15.61 25.47
N SER A 192 12.64 16.18 26.39
CA SER A 192 11.21 15.87 26.52
C SER A 192 10.43 16.20 25.25
N TRP A 193 9.47 15.33 24.99
CA TRP A 193 8.38 15.60 24.06
C TRP A 193 7.30 16.39 24.78
N SER A 194 6.71 17.37 24.11
CA SER A 194 5.41 17.91 24.50
C SER A 194 4.28 17.00 24.01
N LEU A 195 3.08 17.11 24.59
CA LEU A 195 1.90 16.37 24.11
C LEU A 195 1.56 16.70 22.65
N ALA A 196 1.71 17.95 22.23
CA ALA A 196 1.44 18.37 20.84
C ALA A 196 2.45 17.75 19.85
N GLU A 197 3.75 17.79 20.19
CA GLU A 197 4.79 17.13 19.39
C GLU A 197 4.58 15.61 19.33
N LEU A 198 4.21 14.98 20.46
CA LEU A 198 3.97 13.55 20.52
C LEU A 198 2.77 13.14 19.68
N ILE A 199 1.66 13.89 19.70
CA ILE A 199 0.49 13.62 18.85
C ILE A 199 0.87 13.77 17.38
N HIS A 200 1.61 14.82 17.00
CA HIS A 200 2.08 14.98 15.63
C HIS A 200 2.97 13.81 15.20
N ALA A 201 3.90 13.37 16.06
CA ALA A 201 4.75 12.21 15.80
C ALA A 201 3.94 10.92 15.65
N VAL A 202 2.99 10.65 16.55
CA VAL A 202 2.09 9.48 16.48
C VAL A 202 1.31 9.46 15.16
N VAL A 203 0.75 10.60 14.73
CA VAL A 203 0.03 10.68 13.46
C VAL A 203 0.96 10.42 12.28
N LEU A 204 2.18 10.96 12.28
CA LEU A 204 3.17 10.69 11.23
C LEU A 204 3.60 9.22 11.18
N LEU A 205 3.89 8.61 12.34
CA LEU A 205 4.29 7.21 12.44
C LEU A 205 3.20 6.30 11.86
N THR A 206 1.98 6.40 12.39
CA THR A 206 0.84 5.57 11.96
C THR A 206 0.48 5.80 10.49
N HIS A 207 0.56 7.04 10.01
CA HIS A 207 0.35 7.37 8.59
C HIS A 207 1.36 6.66 7.66
N TYR A 208 2.64 6.61 8.02
CA TYR A 208 3.66 5.99 7.17
C TYR A 208 3.81 4.48 7.38
N HIS A 209 3.36 3.93 8.51
CA HIS A 209 3.14 2.48 8.63
C HIS A 209 2.03 2.02 7.69
N SER A 210 0.90 2.72 7.69
CA SER A 210 -0.24 2.38 6.84
C SER A 210 0.04 2.68 5.37
N LEU A 211 0.74 3.76 5.05
CA LEU A 211 1.13 4.05 3.67
C LEU A 211 2.10 3.00 3.12
N ALA A 212 3.00 2.44 3.95
CA ALA A 212 3.83 1.31 3.53
C ALA A 212 2.97 0.09 3.14
N SER A 213 1.91 -0.20 3.89
CA SER A 213 0.92 -1.22 3.53
C SER A 213 0.30 -0.98 2.15
N PHE A 214 -0.10 0.26 1.86
CA PHE A 214 -0.61 0.62 0.53
C PHE A 214 0.46 0.50 -0.56
N THR A 215 1.69 0.96 -0.31
CA THR A 215 2.81 0.89 -1.26
C THR A 215 3.09 -0.55 -1.70
N PHE A 216 3.17 -1.48 -0.75
CA PHE A 216 3.39 -2.89 -1.06
C PHE A 216 2.13 -3.57 -1.63
N GLY A 217 0.95 -3.27 -1.08
CA GLY A 217 -0.35 -3.80 -1.50
C GLY A 217 -0.69 -3.52 -2.96
N CYS A 218 -0.41 -2.29 -3.41
CA CYS A 218 -0.57 -1.86 -4.80
C CYS A 218 0.68 -2.10 -5.67
N GLY A 219 1.76 -2.61 -5.08
CA GLY A 219 3.00 -2.92 -5.80
C GLY A 219 3.62 -1.69 -6.46
N ILE A 220 3.63 -0.55 -5.77
CA ILE A 220 4.12 0.72 -6.31
C ILE A 220 5.57 0.60 -6.78
N THR A 221 5.87 1.09 -7.97
CA THR A 221 7.22 1.08 -8.54
C THR A 221 8.02 2.30 -8.07
N PRO A 222 9.34 2.16 -7.79
CA PRO A 222 10.20 3.32 -7.57
C PRO A 222 10.24 4.23 -8.78
N ASP A 223 10.25 5.55 -8.55
CA ASP A 223 10.42 6.54 -9.61
C ASP A 223 11.76 6.34 -10.31
N ILE A 224 11.86 6.72 -11.60
CA ILE A 224 13.07 6.56 -12.41
C ILE A 224 14.30 7.17 -11.72
N HIS A 225 14.12 8.26 -10.98
CA HIS A 225 15.19 8.96 -10.29
C HIS A 225 15.61 8.30 -8.96
N ALA A 226 14.83 7.36 -8.45
CA ALA A 226 15.12 6.63 -7.22
C ALA A 226 16.00 5.39 -7.47
N GLU A 227 16.69 4.94 -6.43
CA GLU A 227 17.42 3.67 -6.45
C GLU A 227 16.45 2.50 -6.74
N GLY A 228 16.81 1.63 -7.69
CA GLY A 228 15.92 0.55 -8.15
C GLY A 228 14.84 0.99 -9.12
N GLY A 229 14.74 2.28 -9.47
CA GLY A 229 13.83 2.79 -10.49
C GLY A 229 14.41 2.79 -11.90
N HIS A 230 15.73 2.66 -12.05
CA HIS A 230 16.40 2.65 -13.36
C HIS A 230 17.56 1.67 -13.50
N THR A 231 17.85 1.29 -14.74
CA THR A 231 19.04 0.56 -15.15
C THR A 231 19.78 1.30 -16.26
N PHE A 232 21.11 1.21 -16.22
CA PHE A 232 21.97 1.66 -17.32
C PHE A 232 22.35 0.52 -18.27
N ARG A 233 21.87 -0.71 -18.00
CA ARG A 233 22.12 -1.86 -18.88
C ARG A 233 21.24 -1.75 -20.12
N PRO A 234 21.78 -1.99 -21.34
CA PRO A 234 20.95 -2.21 -22.51
C PRO A 234 20.01 -3.40 -22.26
N PRO A 235 18.78 -3.40 -22.78
CA PRO A 235 17.92 -4.57 -22.73
C PRO A 235 18.69 -5.76 -23.31
N SER A 236 18.73 -6.87 -22.56
CA SER A 236 19.05 -8.17 -23.15
C SER A 236 18.11 -8.36 -24.35
N VAL A 237 18.65 -8.85 -25.47
CA VAL A 237 18.00 -8.89 -26.78
C VAL A 237 16.70 -9.72 -26.75
N SER A 238 15.61 -9.14 -26.26
CA SER A 238 14.24 -9.46 -26.65
C SER A 238 13.90 -8.52 -27.79
N GLY A 239 13.34 -9.02 -28.88
CA GLY A 239 13.25 -8.39 -30.21
C GLY A 239 12.41 -7.09 -30.35
N TYR A 240 12.50 -6.15 -29.42
CA TYR A 240 11.84 -4.85 -29.46
C TYR A 240 12.83 -3.73 -29.81
N CYS A 241 12.42 -2.86 -30.73
CA CYS A 241 13.21 -1.72 -31.20
C CYS A 241 12.87 -0.47 -30.37
N MET A 242 13.83 0.43 -30.12
CA MET A 242 13.59 1.65 -29.32
C MET A 242 12.53 2.60 -29.89
N CYS A 243 12.11 2.44 -31.15
CA CYS A 243 10.98 3.19 -31.70
C CYS A 243 9.60 2.71 -31.21
N ASP A 244 9.52 1.48 -30.68
CA ASP A 244 8.25 0.90 -30.20
C ASP A 244 7.85 1.47 -28.83
N ILE A 245 8.84 1.93 -28.04
CA ILE A 245 8.68 2.54 -26.71
C ILE A 245 8.08 3.96 -26.80
N ALA A 246 8.42 4.73 -27.84
CA ALA A 246 7.90 6.09 -28.02
C ALA A 246 6.48 6.12 -28.64
N ASN A 247 6.05 5.03 -29.29
CA ASN A 247 4.78 4.95 -30.01
C ASN A 247 3.77 3.95 -29.41
N GLY A 248 4.05 3.37 -28.24
CA GLY A 248 3.09 2.50 -27.54
C GLY A 248 2.72 1.21 -28.27
N ASN A 249 3.53 0.73 -29.22
CA ASN A 249 3.24 -0.45 -30.05
C ASN A 249 4.10 -1.68 -29.67
N GLY A 250 4.26 -1.92 -28.37
CA GLY A 250 4.78 -3.20 -27.85
C GLY A 250 3.72 -4.29 -27.86
N ALA A 251 3.05 -4.52 -28.99
CA ALA A 251 2.00 -5.53 -29.12
C ALA A 251 2.42 -6.55 -30.18
N LEU A 252 2.98 -7.70 -29.76
CA LEU A 252 2.94 -8.92 -30.58
C LEU A 252 3.25 -10.25 -29.87
N ASP A 253 3.30 -10.34 -28.54
CA ASP A 253 3.51 -11.63 -27.85
C ASP A 253 2.40 -12.07 -26.87
N ASP A 254 1.26 -11.37 -26.82
CA ASP A 254 0.16 -11.67 -25.88
C ASP A 254 -1.06 -12.38 -26.53
N VAL A 255 -0.89 -12.93 -27.74
CA VAL A 255 -1.98 -13.53 -28.53
C VAL A 255 -1.99 -15.06 -28.49
N LEU A 256 -0.93 -15.71 -27.98
CA LEU A 256 -0.84 -17.19 -27.92
C LEU A 256 -0.98 -17.78 -26.51
N GLY A 257 -1.02 -16.95 -25.45
CA GLY A 257 -1.31 -17.40 -24.07
C GLY A 257 -2.77 -17.26 -23.65
N ASN A 258 -3.54 -16.39 -24.30
CA ASN A 258 -4.89 -15.99 -23.87
C ASN A 258 -6.04 -16.83 -24.45
N GLN A 259 -5.78 -18.00 -25.04
CA GLN A 259 -6.83 -18.84 -25.64
C GLN A 259 -7.11 -20.16 -24.91
N LEU A 260 -6.52 -20.40 -23.72
CA LEU A 260 -6.73 -21.64 -22.96
C LEU A 260 -7.19 -21.47 -21.51
N GLU A 261 -7.58 -20.27 -21.06
CA GLU A 261 -8.11 -20.05 -19.70
C GLU A 261 -9.48 -19.32 -19.65
N MET A 262 -10.16 -19.15 -20.79
CA MET A 262 -11.58 -18.76 -20.80
C MET A 262 -12.45 -20.02 -20.75
N GLU A 263 -12.54 -20.64 -19.57
CA GLU A 263 -13.65 -21.51 -19.13
C GLU A 263 -13.23 -22.24 -17.84
N MET A 264 -13.39 -21.61 -16.67
CA MET A 264 -13.79 -22.26 -15.40
C MET A 264 -13.78 -21.24 -14.24
N GLU A 265 -14.86 -21.28 -13.44
CA GLU A 265 -15.21 -20.42 -12.28
C GLU A 265 -15.88 -19.06 -12.60
N SER A 266 -17.05 -19.10 -13.25
CA SER A 266 -17.93 -17.93 -13.47
C SER A 266 -18.95 -17.72 -12.34
N GLY A 267 -18.55 -17.80 -11.07
CA GLY A 267 -19.52 -17.75 -9.96
C GLY A 267 -19.04 -17.19 -8.62
N GLU A 268 -17.77 -16.77 -8.48
CA GLU A 268 -17.26 -16.23 -7.21
C GLU A 268 -18.07 -15.01 -6.77
N VAL A 269 -18.30 -14.06 -7.69
CA VAL A 269 -19.02 -12.82 -7.42
C VAL A 269 -20.50 -13.08 -7.14
N GLU A 270 -21.14 -13.95 -7.92
CA GLU A 270 -22.55 -14.32 -7.73
C GLU A 270 -22.78 -15.01 -6.38
N VAL A 271 -21.89 -15.93 -5.98
CA VAL A 271 -21.96 -16.59 -4.66
C VAL A 271 -21.78 -15.57 -3.54
N LEU A 272 -20.85 -14.63 -3.67
CA LEU A 272 -20.65 -13.58 -2.67
C LEU A 272 -21.88 -12.68 -2.53
N MET A 273 -22.46 -12.24 -3.65
CA MET A 273 -23.68 -11.42 -3.63
C MET A 273 -24.86 -12.16 -3.01
N GLU A 274 -25.03 -13.45 -3.32
CA GLU A 274 -26.08 -14.28 -2.72
C GLU A 274 -25.87 -14.44 -1.20
N ARG A 275 -24.63 -14.63 -0.74
CA ARG A 275 -24.32 -14.66 0.71
C ARG A 275 -24.60 -13.33 1.38
N MET A 276 -24.23 -12.20 0.76
CA MET A 276 -24.53 -10.87 1.29
C MET A 276 -26.04 -10.66 1.44
N LYS A 277 -26.83 -11.13 0.46
CA LYS A 277 -28.29 -11.06 0.52
C LYS A 277 -28.85 -11.92 1.66
N GLN A 278 -28.38 -13.15 1.81
CA GLN A 278 -28.81 -14.06 2.88
C GLN A 278 -28.48 -13.50 4.27
N LEU A 279 -27.28 -12.96 4.46
CA LEU A 279 -26.89 -12.32 5.72
C LEU A 279 -27.77 -11.11 6.05
N GLN A 280 -28.15 -10.33 5.04
CA GLN A 280 -29.05 -9.19 5.23
C GLN A 280 -30.44 -9.64 5.68
N GLU A 281 -30.99 -10.68 5.05
CA GLU A 281 -32.30 -11.27 5.41
C GLU A 281 -32.27 -11.88 6.83
N CYS A 282 -31.23 -12.65 7.19
CA CYS A 282 -31.08 -13.23 8.53
C CYS A 282 -31.00 -12.18 9.63
N ARG A 283 -30.32 -11.05 9.37
CA ARG A 283 -30.16 -9.96 10.35
C ARG A 283 -31.49 -9.29 10.69
N ASP A 284 -32.42 -9.26 9.74
CA ASP A 284 -33.76 -8.70 9.94
C ASP A 284 -34.68 -9.67 10.73
N GLU A 285 -34.33 -10.96 10.81
CA GLU A 285 -35.13 -12.02 11.46
C GLU A 285 -34.66 -12.36 12.90
N GLU A 286 -33.35 -12.53 13.15
CA GLU A 286 -32.81 -12.93 14.46
C GLU A 286 -31.51 -12.19 14.82
N GLU A 287 -31.49 -11.49 15.96
CA GLU A 287 -30.28 -10.87 16.51
C GLU A 287 -29.57 -11.81 17.49
N ALA A 288 -28.28 -12.06 17.24
CA ALA A 288 -27.43 -12.82 18.15
C ALA A 288 -27.25 -12.10 19.50
N SER A 289 -27.15 -12.87 20.59
CA SER A 289 -26.91 -12.30 21.92
C SER A 289 -25.50 -11.69 22.03
N GLN A 290 -25.32 -10.74 22.95
CA GLN A 290 -24.01 -10.12 23.23
C GLN A 290 -22.93 -11.13 23.65
N GLU A 291 -23.32 -12.17 24.41
CA GLU A 291 -22.40 -13.26 24.80
C GLU A 291 -21.98 -14.07 23.57
N GLU A 292 -22.92 -14.39 22.70
CA GLU A 292 -22.64 -15.10 21.46
C GLU A 292 -21.74 -14.28 20.53
N MET A 293 -22.02 -13.00 20.33
CA MET A 293 -21.15 -12.09 19.54
C MET A 293 -19.72 -12.06 20.09
N ALA A 294 -19.55 -12.02 21.42
CA ALA A 294 -18.24 -12.10 22.05
C ALA A 294 -17.53 -13.44 21.76
N THR A 295 -18.25 -14.58 21.78
CA THR A 295 -17.66 -15.88 21.43
C THR A 295 -17.27 -15.97 19.96
N ARG A 296 -18.08 -15.40 19.05
CA ARG A 296 -17.78 -15.35 17.61
C ARG A 296 -16.54 -14.50 17.33
N PHE A 297 -16.37 -13.39 18.04
CA PHE A 297 -15.13 -12.60 18.01
C PHE A 297 -13.92 -13.42 18.43
N GLU A 298 -13.97 -14.10 19.58
CA GLU A 298 -12.83 -14.91 20.05
C GLU A 298 -12.49 -16.05 19.09
N ARG A 299 -13.50 -16.64 18.42
CA ARG A 299 -13.31 -17.61 17.35
C ARG A 299 -12.60 -17.00 16.14
N GLU A 300 -13.12 -15.90 15.58
CA GLU A 300 -12.52 -15.23 14.41
C GLU A 300 -11.10 -14.76 14.72
N LYS A 301 -10.87 -14.20 15.91
CA LYS A 301 -9.55 -13.81 16.40
C LYS A 301 -8.58 -15.00 16.39
N THR A 302 -9.03 -16.18 16.83
CA THR A 302 -8.22 -17.41 16.85
C THR A 302 -7.98 -17.95 15.44
N GLU A 303 -9.01 -17.98 14.58
CA GLU A 303 -8.90 -18.42 13.19
C GLU A 303 -7.97 -17.54 12.37
N SER A 304 -8.01 -16.22 12.58
CA SER A 304 -7.09 -15.28 11.97
C SER A 304 -5.62 -15.61 12.30
N MET A 305 -5.32 -16.17 13.47
CA MET A 305 -3.96 -16.62 13.81
C MET A 305 -3.51 -17.82 12.97
N LEU A 306 -4.45 -18.68 12.56
CA LEU A 306 -4.17 -19.85 11.74
C LEU A 306 -3.91 -19.47 10.27
N VAL A 307 -4.27 -18.25 9.86
CA VAL A 307 -3.94 -17.71 8.54
C VAL A 307 -2.43 -17.52 8.46
N THR A 308 -1.77 -18.40 7.71
CA THR A 308 -0.33 -18.37 7.46
C THR A 308 -0.02 -17.39 6.34
N THR A 309 0.84 -16.42 6.63
CA THR A 309 1.51 -15.61 5.59
C THR A 309 2.60 -16.45 4.90
N ALA A 310 3.04 -16.05 3.71
CA ALA A 310 4.12 -16.75 2.99
C ALA A 310 5.33 -17.02 3.91
N GLU A 311 5.91 -18.23 3.79
CA GLU A 311 7.05 -18.69 4.57
C GLU A 311 8.21 -17.70 4.51
N ASP A 312 9.04 -17.70 5.57
CA ASP A 312 10.25 -16.89 5.68
C ASP A 312 11.29 -17.32 4.63
N GLU A 313 11.09 -16.97 3.36
CA GLU A 313 12.24 -16.56 2.56
C GLU A 313 12.79 -15.32 3.26
N GLU A 314 13.99 -15.43 3.84
CA GLU A 314 14.70 -14.32 4.47
C GLU A 314 14.78 -13.17 3.46
N CYS A 315 13.85 -12.22 3.54
CA CYS A 315 13.96 -10.96 2.84
C CYS A 315 15.08 -10.21 3.56
N VAL A 316 16.31 -10.39 3.07
CA VAL A 316 17.49 -9.75 3.65
C VAL A 316 17.25 -8.24 3.57
N PRO A 317 17.11 -7.56 4.72
CA PRO A 317 16.83 -6.14 4.70
C PRO A 317 17.94 -5.42 3.97
N SER A 318 17.58 -4.47 3.09
CA SER A 318 18.60 -3.57 2.55
C SER A 318 19.34 -2.91 3.73
N ARG A 319 20.68 -2.96 3.69
CA ARG A 319 21.54 -2.29 4.70
C ARG A 319 21.30 -0.78 4.74
N ASP A 320 20.68 -0.23 3.72
CA ASP A 320 20.33 1.19 3.63
C ASP A 320 19.05 1.52 4.39
N VAL A 321 18.08 0.60 4.48
CA VAL A 321 16.83 0.84 5.23
C VAL A 321 16.96 0.46 6.70
N SER A 322 17.66 -0.64 6.99
CA SER A 322 17.81 -1.19 8.35
C SER A 322 18.56 -0.29 9.34
N ARG A 323 19.34 0.69 8.87
CA ARG A 323 20.07 1.64 9.74
C ARG A 323 19.18 2.67 10.45
N HIS A 324 17.92 2.81 10.02
CA HIS A 324 16.99 3.85 10.50
C HIS A 324 16.02 3.36 11.59
N PHE A 325 16.16 2.13 12.10
CA PHE A 325 15.33 1.59 13.18
C PHE A 325 16.08 0.58 14.05
N GLU A 326 15.61 0.41 15.30
CA GLU A 326 16.16 -0.56 16.26
C GLU A 326 15.41 -1.90 16.17
N ASP A 327 16.03 -2.97 16.67
CA ASP A 327 15.45 -4.31 16.75
C ASP A 327 14.79 -4.79 15.42
N PRO A 328 15.61 -5.14 14.40
CA PRO A 328 15.11 -5.60 13.11
C PRO A 328 14.28 -6.88 13.17
N SER A 329 14.41 -7.65 14.25
CA SER A 329 13.66 -8.89 14.47
C SER A 329 12.25 -8.64 15.00
N TYR A 330 11.95 -7.41 15.45
CA TYR A 330 10.65 -7.05 16.00
C TYR A 330 9.62 -6.89 14.88
N GLY A 331 8.89 -7.96 14.60
CA GLY A 331 7.75 -7.97 13.70
C GLY A 331 6.42 -8.19 14.41
N TYR A 332 5.35 -8.20 13.61
CA TYR A 332 4.02 -8.59 14.05
C TYR A 332 4.04 -9.99 14.69
N GLN A 333 3.26 -10.13 15.76
CA GLN A 333 2.91 -11.42 16.35
C GLN A 333 1.40 -11.40 16.64
N ASP A 334 0.73 -12.54 16.51
CA ASP A 334 -0.71 -12.58 16.74
C ASP A 334 -1.08 -12.12 18.15
N PHE A 335 -2.14 -11.31 18.25
CA PHE A 335 -2.60 -10.60 19.44
C PHE A 335 -2.74 -11.47 20.72
N SER A 336 -3.07 -12.77 20.58
CA SER A 336 -3.13 -13.70 21.72
C SER A 336 -2.40 -15.02 21.43
N ARG A 337 -1.08 -14.95 21.25
CA ARG A 337 -0.22 -16.14 21.14
C ARG A 337 -0.35 -17.01 22.41
N ARG A 338 -0.25 -18.34 22.25
CA ARG A 338 -0.32 -19.31 23.37
C ARG A 338 0.64 -18.90 24.51
N GLY A 339 0.08 -18.45 25.63
CA GLY A 339 0.81 -18.09 26.85
C GLY A 339 0.68 -16.62 27.30
N GLU A 340 0.30 -15.69 26.42
CA GLU A 340 0.07 -14.28 26.77
C GLU A 340 -1.42 -13.94 26.69
N HIS A 341 -2.04 -13.59 27.81
CA HIS A 341 -3.44 -13.15 27.83
C HIS A 341 -3.48 -11.62 27.75
N VAL A 342 -3.47 -11.08 26.52
CA VAL A 342 -3.75 -9.66 26.26
C VAL A 342 -5.26 -9.44 26.26
N PRO A 343 -5.81 -8.51 27.07
CA PRO A 343 -7.24 -8.25 27.11
C PRO A 343 -7.76 -7.69 25.79
N THR A 344 -8.83 -8.28 25.26
CA THR A 344 -9.60 -7.75 24.13
C THR A 344 -9.99 -6.29 24.38
N PHE A 345 -9.78 -5.43 23.38
CA PHE A 345 -10.11 -4.01 23.44
C PHE A 345 -11.52 -3.79 22.84
N ARG A 346 -12.50 -3.45 23.68
CA ARG A 346 -13.83 -3.06 23.22
C ARG A 346 -13.81 -1.63 22.71
N VAL A 347 -14.31 -1.40 21.51
CA VAL A 347 -14.37 -0.05 20.90
C VAL A 347 -15.18 0.92 21.75
N GLN A 348 -16.23 0.43 22.41
CA GLN A 348 -17.08 1.22 23.33
C GLN A 348 -16.30 1.80 24.52
N ASP A 349 -15.19 1.16 24.93
CA ASP A 349 -14.36 1.67 26.02
C ASP A 349 -13.48 2.86 25.56
N TYR A 350 -13.16 2.95 24.27
CA TYR A 350 -12.36 4.03 23.68
C TYR A 350 -12.50 4.05 22.14
N SER A 351 -13.49 4.77 21.62
CA SER A 351 -13.76 4.90 20.19
C SER A 351 -13.07 6.14 19.58
N TRP A 352 -12.93 6.17 18.26
CA TRP A 352 -12.46 7.37 17.54
C TRP A 352 -13.46 8.53 17.74
N GLU A 353 -14.74 8.27 17.54
CA GLU A 353 -15.82 9.26 17.57
C GLU A 353 -15.96 9.93 18.95
N ASP A 354 -15.96 9.14 20.03
CA ASP A 354 -16.21 9.68 21.36
C ASP A 354 -14.94 10.21 22.03
N HIS A 355 -13.78 9.64 21.72
CA HIS A 355 -12.53 9.91 22.47
C HIS A 355 -11.38 10.38 21.58
N GLY A 356 -11.02 9.59 20.57
CA GLY A 356 -9.81 9.79 19.76
C GLY A 356 -9.80 11.13 19.05
N PHE A 357 -10.88 11.45 18.34
CA PHE A 357 -11.07 12.71 17.61
C PHE A 357 -10.88 13.92 18.54
N SER A 358 -11.60 13.93 19.66
CA SER A 358 -11.56 15.02 20.64
C SER A 358 -10.17 15.20 21.23
N LEU A 359 -9.46 14.12 21.52
CA LEU A 359 -8.09 14.19 22.04
C LEU A 359 -7.12 14.79 21.01
N VAL A 360 -7.16 14.29 19.76
CA VAL A 360 -6.29 14.79 18.69
C VAL A 360 -6.56 16.26 18.46
N ASN A 361 -7.83 16.66 18.28
CA ASN A 361 -8.18 18.05 17.98
C ASN A 361 -7.83 19.03 19.12
N ARG A 362 -7.81 18.55 20.38
CA ARG A 362 -7.37 19.33 21.53
C ARG A 362 -5.85 19.55 21.56
N LEU A 363 -5.06 18.55 21.16
CA LEU A 363 -3.60 18.57 21.29
C LEU A 363 -2.89 19.03 20.01
N TYR A 364 -3.50 18.82 18.85
CA TYR A 364 -3.05 19.29 17.54
C TYR A 364 -4.29 19.62 16.67
N PRO A 365 -4.77 20.87 16.72
CA PRO A 365 -5.96 21.31 16.01
C PRO A 365 -5.90 21.02 14.50
N ASP A 366 -7.08 20.92 13.88
CA ASP A 366 -7.31 20.62 12.45
C ASP A 366 -6.91 19.21 11.99
N VAL A 367 -5.87 18.59 12.57
CA VAL A 367 -5.49 17.20 12.24
C VAL A 367 -6.60 16.22 12.60
N GLY A 368 -7.30 16.45 13.71
CA GLY A 368 -8.45 15.63 14.08
C GLY A 368 -9.52 15.61 12.97
N GLN A 369 -9.82 16.77 12.39
CA GLN A 369 -10.79 16.91 11.30
C GLN A 369 -10.30 16.26 10.00
N LEU A 370 -9.03 16.45 9.64
CA LEU A 370 -8.45 15.83 8.43
C LEU A 370 -8.44 14.30 8.50
N LEU A 371 -8.11 13.74 9.67
CA LEU A 371 -8.13 12.30 9.90
C LEU A 371 -9.56 11.76 9.89
N ASP A 372 -10.49 12.46 10.55
CA ASP A 372 -11.90 12.06 10.57
C ASP A 372 -12.50 12.01 9.17
N GLU A 373 -12.30 13.06 8.37
CA GLU A 373 -12.75 13.12 6.98
C GLU A 373 -12.17 11.98 6.15
N LYS A 374 -10.87 11.68 6.33
CA LYS A 374 -10.20 10.58 5.61
C LYS A 374 -10.81 9.21 5.98
N PHE A 375 -11.03 8.94 7.27
CA PHE A 375 -11.68 7.71 7.74
C PHE A 375 -13.12 7.60 7.22
N GLN A 376 -13.89 8.69 7.28
CA GLN A 376 -15.27 8.69 6.81
C GLN A 376 -15.38 8.51 5.29
N ILE A 377 -14.51 9.18 4.52
CA ILE A 377 -14.51 9.06 3.05
C ILE A 377 -14.22 7.63 2.65
N VAL A 378 -13.14 7.01 3.14
CA VAL A 378 -12.77 5.66 2.72
C VAL A 378 -13.79 4.62 3.21
N TYR A 379 -14.28 4.77 4.45
CA TYR A 379 -15.22 3.82 5.04
C TYR A 379 -16.53 3.80 4.27
N ASN A 380 -16.99 4.97 3.80
CA ASN A 380 -18.25 5.13 3.07
C ASN A 380 -18.08 5.10 1.54
N LEU A 381 -16.85 5.06 1.01
CA LEU A 381 -16.59 5.08 -0.42
C LEU A 381 -17.28 3.87 -1.07
N THR A 382 -18.14 4.13 -2.04
CA THR A 382 -18.82 3.11 -2.83
C THR A 382 -19.18 3.68 -4.19
N TYR A 383 -19.07 2.84 -5.21
CA TYR A 383 -19.60 3.11 -6.55
C TYR A 383 -20.91 2.35 -6.79
N ASN A 384 -21.39 1.63 -5.76
CA ASN A 384 -22.49 0.67 -5.83
C ASN A 384 -22.26 -0.37 -6.95
N THR A 385 -21.02 -0.82 -7.08
CA THR A 385 -20.58 -1.81 -8.06
C THR A 385 -19.90 -2.98 -7.37
N MET A 386 -19.98 -4.14 -7.99
CA MET A 386 -19.20 -5.33 -7.61
C MET A 386 -18.79 -6.07 -8.88
N ALA A 387 -17.51 -6.02 -9.22
CA ALA A 387 -16.96 -6.50 -10.49
C ALA A 387 -17.68 -5.89 -11.71
N THR A 388 -18.51 -6.67 -12.38
CA THR A 388 -19.32 -6.24 -13.54
C THR A 388 -20.74 -5.82 -13.17
N HIS A 389 -21.17 -6.07 -11.94
CA HIS A 389 -22.53 -5.78 -11.44
C HIS A 389 -22.64 -4.33 -10.95
N GLN A 390 -23.82 -3.74 -11.16
CA GLN A 390 -24.15 -2.35 -10.83
C GLN A 390 -25.37 -2.31 -9.89
N GLY A 391 -25.47 -1.25 -9.08
CA GLY A 391 -26.56 -1.10 -8.11
C GLY A 391 -26.45 -2.03 -6.89
N VAL A 392 -25.25 -2.50 -6.56
CA VAL A 392 -25.00 -3.40 -5.44
C VAL A 392 -24.57 -2.60 -4.21
N ASP A 393 -25.26 -2.75 -3.07
CA ASP A 393 -24.77 -2.21 -1.80
C ASP A 393 -23.63 -3.08 -1.26
N THR A 394 -22.44 -2.48 -1.17
CA THR A 394 -21.22 -3.14 -0.69
C THR A 394 -20.90 -2.84 0.77
N SER A 395 -21.78 -2.14 1.50
CA SER A 395 -21.57 -1.71 2.89
C SER A 395 -21.18 -2.87 3.82
N MET A 396 -21.86 -4.00 3.70
CA MET A 396 -21.59 -5.21 4.50
C MET A 396 -20.19 -5.76 4.25
N LEU A 397 -19.78 -5.88 2.99
CA LEU A 397 -18.45 -6.37 2.62
C LEU A 397 -17.34 -5.42 3.10
N ARG A 398 -17.52 -4.10 2.92
CA ARG A 398 -16.57 -3.08 3.40
C ARG A 398 -16.45 -3.10 4.92
N ARG A 399 -17.57 -3.23 5.64
CA ARG A 399 -17.61 -3.36 7.11
C ARG A 399 -16.90 -4.63 7.58
N ALA A 400 -17.08 -5.75 6.90
CA ALA A 400 -16.40 -7.01 7.21
C ALA A 400 -14.87 -6.90 7.04
N ILE A 401 -14.39 -6.26 5.97
CA ILE A 401 -12.96 -5.99 5.76
C ILE A 401 -12.39 -5.14 6.91
N TRP A 402 -13.05 -4.02 7.23
CA TRP A 402 -12.64 -3.11 8.31
C TRP A 402 -12.56 -3.83 9.66
N ASN A 403 -13.62 -4.58 10.00
CA ASN A 403 -13.73 -5.26 11.28
C ASN A 403 -12.81 -6.47 11.39
N TYR A 404 -12.49 -7.15 10.28
CA TYR A 404 -11.48 -8.20 10.27
C TYR A 404 -10.09 -7.65 10.61
N ILE A 405 -9.72 -6.48 10.09
CA ILE A 405 -8.45 -5.82 10.42
C ILE A 405 -8.40 -5.46 11.89
N HIS A 406 -9.44 -4.79 12.39
CA HIS A 406 -9.55 -4.45 13.81
C HIS A 406 -9.53 -5.70 14.71
N CYS A 407 -10.15 -6.81 14.27
CA CYS A 407 -10.07 -8.10 14.95
C CYS A 407 -8.64 -8.63 15.08
N MET A 408 -7.82 -8.53 14.02
CA MET A 408 -6.40 -8.91 14.07
C MET A 408 -5.61 -8.10 15.12
N PHE A 409 -5.99 -6.83 15.33
CA PHE A 409 -5.42 -5.97 16.37
C PHE A 409 -6.11 -6.10 17.73
N GLY A 410 -7.02 -7.06 17.90
CA GLY A 410 -7.74 -7.33 19.14
C GLY A 410 -8.81 -6.29 19.51
N ILE A 411 -9.29 -5.53 18.54
CA ILE A 411 -10.34 -4.51 18.68
C ILE A 411 -11.69 -5.14 18.34
N ARG A 412 -12.63 -5.10 19.30
CA ARG A 412 -13.97 -5.69 19.19
C ARG A 412 -15.06 -4.62 19.13
N TYR A 413 -15.95 -4.76 18.16
CA TYR A 413 -17.21 -4.04 18.05
C TYR A 413 -18.35 -4.90 18.62
N ASP A 414 -18.97 -4.47 19.72
CA ASP A 414 -20.04 -5.23 20.39
C ASP A 414 -21.35 -5.31 19.57
N ASP A 415 -21.51 -4.51 18.53
CA ASP A 415 -22.68 -4.49 17.62
C ASP A 415 -22.40 -5.18 16.27
N TYR A 416 -21.27 -5.90 16.17
CA TYR A 416 -20.86 -6.61 14.96
C TYR A 416 -20.89 -8.12 15.14
N ASP A 417 -21.54 -8.81 14.20
CA ASP A 417 -21.49 -10.26 14.11
C ASP A 417 -20.24 -10.72 13.35
N TYR A 418 -19.21 -11.13 14.10
CA TYR A 418 -17.96 -11.64 13.53
C TYR A 418 -18.12 -12.94 12.74
N GLY A 419 -19.28 -13.61 12.80
CA GLY A 419 -19.62 -14.71 11.90
C GLY A 419 -19.69 -14.29 10.43
N GLU A 420 -20.09 -13.04 10.15
CA GLU A 420 -20.19 -12.49 8.78
C GLU A 420 -18.83 -12.53 8.04
N ILE A 421 -17.72 -12.39 8.75
CA ILE A 421 -16.38 -12.32 8.14
C ILE A 421 -16.03 -13.62 7.40
N ASN A 422 -16.34 -14.78 7.97
CA ASN A 422 -16.06 -16.07 7.35
C ASN A 422 -16.96 -16.36 6.13
N GLU A 423 -18.16 -15.77 6.10
CA GLU A 423 -19.06 -15.89 4.95
C GLU A 423 -18.66 -14.98 3.79
N LEU A 424 -18.09 -13.80 4.09
CA LEU A 424 -17.78 -12.76 3.11
C LEU A 424 -16.33 -12.76 2.62
N LEU A 425 -15.37 -13.14 3.48
CA LEU A 425 -13.94 -13.10 3.15
C LEU A 425 -13.39 -14.52 3.00
N ASP A 426 -13.05 -14.89 1.77
CA ASP A 426 -12.43 -16.18 1.48
C ASP A 426 -11.00 -16.28 2.04
N CYS A 427 -10.45 -17.49 2.03
CA CYS A 427 -9.12 -17.75 2.58
C CYS A 427 -8.03 -16.95 1.85
N SER A 428 -8.10 -16.87 0.51
CA SER A 428 -7.08 -16.16 -0.29
C SER A 428 -7.06 -14.66 0.05
N PHE A 429 -8.24 -14.07 0.24
CA PHE A 429 -8.37 -12.68 0.61
C PHE A 429 -7.94 -12.43 2.05
N LYS A 430 -8.31 -13.29 3.01
CA LYS A 430 -7.82 -13.20 4.40
C LYS A 430 -6.29 -13.25 4.49
N VAL A 431 -5.65 -14.12 3.70
CA VAL A 431 -4.18 -14.23 3.60
C VAL A 431 -3.57 -12.95 3.02
N TYR A 432 -4.18 -12.36 1.99
CA TYR A 432 -3.73 -11.08 1.42
C TYR A 432 -3.86 -9.94 2.43
N ILE A 433 -5.03 -9.79 3.07
CA ILE A 433 -5.29 -8.76 4.09
C ILE A 433 -4.27 -8.87 5.24
N LYS A 434 -4.10 -10.07 5.81
CA LYS A 434 -3.16 -10.28 6.93
C LYS A 434 -1.73 -9.94 6.52
N THR A 435 -1.27 -10.40 5.36
CA THR A 435 0.07 -10.07 4.87
C THR A 435 0.25 -8.56 4.69
N MET A 436 -0.69 -7.90 4.02
CA MET A 436 -0.61 -6.47 3.70
C MET A 436 -0.65 -5.57 4.95
N VAL A 437 -1.41 -5.97 5.99
CA VAL A 437 -1.54 -5.18 7.23
C VAL A 437 -0.43 -5.48 8.23
N CYS A 438 0.01 -6.74 8.36
CA CYS A 438 0.93 -7.17 9.42
C CYS A 438 2.39 -7.29 8.97
N SER A 439 2.63 -7.59 7.70
CA SER A 439 3.98 -7.80 7.13
C SER A 439 4.01 -7.41 5.65
N PRO A 440 3.70 -6.14 5.32
CA PRO A 440 3.50 -5.69 3.94
C PRO A 440 4.71 -5.95 3.03
N GLU A 441 5.93 -5.99 3.57
CA GLU A 441 7.14 -6.34 2.84
C GLU A 441 7.09 -7.73 2.18
N LYS A 442 6.22 -8.62 2.68
CA LYS A 442 5.98 -9.98 2.15
C LYS A 442 4.88 -10.02 1.07
N THR A 443 4.23 -8.90 0.74
CA THR A 443 3.18 -8.88 -0.28
C THR A 443 3.75 -9.14 -1.68
N THR A 444 3.20 -10.14 -2.36
CA THR A 444 3.63 -10.54 -3.72
C THR A 444 2.52 -10.34 -4.75
N LYS A 445 2.93 -10.25 -6.03
CA LYS A 445 2.01 -10.16 -7.17
C LYS A 445 1.07 -11.38 -7.22
N ARG A 446 1.58 -12.57 -6.93
CA ARG A 446 0.78 -13.80 -6.87
C ARG A 446 -0.36 -13.71 -5.87
N MET A 447 -0.10 -13.14 -4.68
CA MET A 447 -1.15 -12.92 -3.69
C MET A 447 -2.20 -11.94 -4.21
N TYR A 448 -1.75 -10.82 -4.80
CA TYR A 448 -2.62 -9.82 -5.42
C TYR A 448 -3.52 -10.39 -6.53
N GLU A 449 -3.00 -11.28 -7.36
CA GLU A 449 -3.74 -11.94 -8.44
C GLU A 449 -4.65 -13.06 -7.93
N SER A 450 -4.35 -13.66 -6.77
CA SER A 450 -5.05 -14.86 -6.28
C SER A 450 -6.44 -14.60 -5.73
N PHE A 451 -6.69 -13.45 -5.08
CA PHE A 451 -7.98 -13.08 -4.52
C PHE A 451 -8.79 -12.26 -5.53
N TRP A 452 -10.12 -12.37 -5.49
CA TRP A 452 -11.04 -11.55 -6.28
C TRP A 452 -10.64 -11.48 -7.76
N ARG A 453 -10.54 -12.63 -8.41
CA ARG A 453 -9.97 -12.74 -9.76
C ARG A 453 -10.82 -12.02 -10.81
N GLN A 454 -12.13 -11.96 -10.56
CA GLN A 454 -13.11 -11.32 -11.43
C GLN A 454 -13.27 -9.80 -11.17
N PHE A 455 -12.70 -9.29 -10.08
CA PHE A 455 -12.83 -7.87 -9.71
C PHE A 455 -11.82 -7.02 -10.47
N GLN A 456 -12.18 -5.76 -10.68
CA GLN A 456 -11.34 -4.77 -11.34
C GLN A 456 -10.16 -4.36 -10.46
N HIS A 457 -9.06 -3.91 -11.08
CA HIS A 457 -7.93 -3.37 -10.33
C HIS A 457 -8.29 -2.12 -9.51
N SER A 458 -9.24 -1.30 -9.98
CA SER A 458 -9.79 -0.19 -9.20
C SER A 458 -10.41 -0.67 -7.88
N GLU A 459 -11.14 -1.80 -7.90
CA GLU A 459 -11.74 -2.38 -6.68
C GLU A 459 -10.67 -2.95 -5.73
N LYS A 460 -9.59 -3.52 -6.28
CA LYS A 460 -8.44 -3.95 -5.47
C LYS A 460 -7.68 -2.77 -4.85
N VAL A 461 -7.55 -1.65 -5.57
CA VAL A 461 -7.00 -0.40 -5.03
C VAL A 461 -7.91 0.14 -3.93
N HIS A 462 -9.23 0.13 -4.12
CA HIS A 462 -10.22 0.53 -3.12
C HIS A 462 -10.05 -0.27 -1.82
N VAL A 463 -9.93 -1.60 -1.92
CA VAL A 463 -9.66 -2.45 -0.76
C VAL A 463 -8.35 -2.08 -0.07
N ASN A 464 -7.29 -1.77 -0.84
CA ASN A 464 -6.02 -1.32 -0.26
C ASN A 464 -6.15 0.01 0.50
N LEU A 465 -7.07 0.91 0.09
CA LEU A 465 -7.39 2.12 0.85
C LEU A 465 -8.07 1.77 2.18
N LEU A 466 -9.08 0.89 2.17
CA LEU A 466 -9.75 0.43 3.40
C LEU A 466 -8.75 -0.22 4.37
N LEU A 467 -7.86 -1.07 3.84
CA LEU A 467 -6.82 -1.76 4.61
C LEU A 467 -5.87 -0.79 5.31
N MET A 468 -5.36 0.19 4.54
CA MET A 468 -4.48 1.23 5.04
C MET A 468 -5.15 2.02 6.18
N GLU A 469 -6.39 2.46 5.98
CA GLU A 469 -7.05 3.36 6.90
C GLU A 469 -7.55 2.68 8.18
N ALA A 470 -8.07 1.44 8.06
CA ALA A 470 -8.42 0.63 9.23
C ALA A 470 -7.19 0.33 10.09
N ARG A 471 -6.05 -0.01 9.46
CA ARG A 471 -4.78 -0.21 10.16
C ARG A 471 -4.35 1.06 10.90
N MET A 472 -4.36 2.21 10.22
CA MET A 472 -3.98 3.49 10.84
C MET A 472 -4.88 3.82 12.03
N GLN A 473 -6.20 3.63 11.90
CA GLN A 473 -7.14 3.89 12.99
C GLN A 473 -6.87 2.97 14.19
N ALA A 474 -6.62 1.68 13.98
CA ALA A 474 -6.28 0.74 15.06
C ALA A 474 -5.02 1.18 15.84
N GLU A 475 -3.94 1.53 15.13
CA GLU A 475 -2.69 2.00 15.75
C GLU A 475 -2.92 3.31 16.55
N LEU A 476 -3.68 4.25 15.98
CA LEU A 476 -4.03 5.50 16.65
C LEU A 476 -4.85 5.28 17.91
N LEU A 477 -5.87 4.41 17.88
CA LEU A 477 -6.72 4.17 19.05
C LEU A 477 -5.90 3.65 20.24
N TYR A 478 -4.96 2.74 20.01
CA TYR A 478 -4.06 2.28 21.07
C TYR A 478 -3.15 3.40 21.61
N ALA A 479 -2.58 4.22 20.73
CA ALA A 479 -1.76 5.37 21.11
C ALA A 479 -2.54 6.39 21.94
N LEU A 480 -3.70 6.80 21.44
CA LEU A 480 -4.54 7.81 22.06
C LEU A 480 -5.12 7.33 23.39
N ARG A 481 -5.47 6.04 23.50
CA ARG A 481 -5.87 5.43 24.77
C ARG A 481 -4.73 5.46 25.79
N ALA A 482 -3.50 5.15 25.38
CA ALA A 482 -2.33 5.22 26.26
C ALA A 482 -2.02 6.65 26.70
N ILE A 483 -2.13 7.63 25.80
CA ILE A 483 -1.96 9.06 26.11
C ILE A 483 -3.05 9.52 27.08
N THR A 484 -4.31 9.15 26.85
CA THR A 484 -5.42 9.49 27.76
C THR A 484 -5.16 8.97 29.17
N ARG A 485 -4.74 7.69 29.29
CA ARG A 485 -4.39 7.05 30.57
C ARG A 485 -3.16 7.65 31.26
N TYR A 486 -2.33 8.40 30.54
CA TYR A 486 -1.23 9.17 31.13
C TYR A 486 -1.73 10.52 31.67
N MET A 487 -2.67 11.15 30.95
CA MET A 487 -3.23 12.45 31.33
C MET A 487 -4.19 12.39 32.53
N THR A 488 -4.80 11.23 32.78
CA THR A 488 -5.67 10.93 33.94
C THR A 488 -4.91 10.15 35.00
#